data_AF-A0A2D6ZWL0-F1
#
_entry.id   AF-A0A2D6ZWL0-F1
#
_cell.length_a   1.000
_cell.length_b   1.000
_cell.length_c   1.000
_cell.angle_alpha   90.00
_cell.angle_beta   90.00
_cell.angle_gamma   90.00
#
_symmetry.space_group_name_H-M   'P 1'
#
loop_
_entity.id
_entity.type
_entity.pdbx_description
1 polymer ?
#
loop_
_entity_poly.entity_id
_entity_poly.type
_entity_poly.pdbx_seq_one_letter_code
_entity_poly.pdbx_strand_id
1 'polypeptide(L)'
;MNNFTIQKTETIKTALEKIESNGDGIICIVNKSNKLIGIATDGDIRRKLLDGITLDEPISSCMNASFISASSNDSRETLLKLLDNGAKAIPLVDDNKALLKLITRSNLPISGEKRNFARSKAPVRVSFGGGGSDLTHFFSKSNGAVINATISIYSHAFLKQRSDKKVIIKSRDLNEVIEEDSLDIALKKKI
;
A
#
# COMPACT_ATOMS: atom_id res chain seq x y z
N MET A 1 0.14 -20.83 -9.66
CA MET A 1 -0.54 -20.00 -10.69
C MET A 1 -1.91 -20.53 -11.07
N ASN A 2 -2.10 -21.86 -11.24
CA ASN A 2 -3.38 -22.44 -11.67
C ASN A 2 -4.62 -22.00 -10.88
N ASN A 3 -4.51 -21.74 -9.57
CA ASN A 3 -5.67 -21.37 -8.74
C ASN A 3 -6.10 -19.90 -8.89
N PHE A 4 -5.30 -19.07 -9.60
CA PHE A 4 -5.62 -17.67 -9.86
C PHE A 4 -6.09 -17.43 -11.30
N THR A 5 -6.09 -18.46 -12.16
CA THR A 5 -6.38 -18.32 -13.58
C THR A 5 -7.46 -19.28 -14.06
N ILE A 6 -8.32 -18.78 -14.94
CA ILE A 6 -9.38 -19.58 -15.55
C ILE A 6 -9.59 -19.18 -17.01
N GLN A 7 -9.88 -20.14 -17.88
CA GLN A 7 -10.26 -19.85 -19.26
C GLN A 7 -11.65 -19.23 -19.31
N LYS A 8 -11.86 -18.27 -20.22
CA LYS A 8 -13.14 -17.56 -20.37
C LYS A 8 -14.37 -18.45 -20.62
N THR A 9 -14.15 -19.69 -21.07
CA THR A 9 -15.18 -20.69 -21.41
C THR A 9 -15.46 -21.67 -20.27
N GLU A 10 -14.63 -21.70 -19.22
CA GLU A 10 -14.91 -22.52 -18.03
C GLU A 10 -16.08 -21.93 -17.25
N THR A 11 -16.72 -22.77 -16.44
CA THR A 11 -17.95 -22.43 -15.73
C THR A 11 -17.70 -21.56 -14.50
N ILE A 12 -18.75 -20.87 -14.05
CA ILE A 12 -18.74 -20.12 -12.80
C ILE A 12 -18.46 -21.04 -11.60
N LYS A 13 -18.97 -22.29 -11.62
CA LYS A 13 -18.68 -23.29 -10.60
C LYS A 13 -17.17 -23.51 -10.43
N THR A 14 -16.47 -23.79 -11.53
CA THR A 14 -15.01 -23.99 -11.50
C THR A 14 -14.27 -22.73 -11.07
N ALA A 15 -14.79 -21.55 -11.41
CA ALA A 15 -14.24 -20.28 -10.92
C ALA A 15 -14.34 -20.17 -9.39
N LEU A 16 -15.51 -20.48 -8.81
CA LEU A 16 -15.73 -20.43 -7.37
C LEU A 16 -14.87 -21.46 -6.62
N GLU A 17 -14.69 -22.67 -7.16
CA GLU A 17 -13.78 -23.68 -6.58
C GLU A 17 -12.32 -23.17 -6.52
N LYS A 18 -11.86 -22.48 -7.58
CA LYS A 18 -10.53 -21.88 -7.61
C LYS A 18 -10.41 -20.68 -6.66
N ILE A 19 -11.46 -19.86 -6.54
CA ILE A 19 -11.51 -18.73 -5.60
C ILE A 19 -11.42 -19.22 -4.15
N GLU A 20 -12.22 -20.22 -3.78
CA GLU A 20 -12.18 -20.83 -2.44
C GLU A 20 -10.79 -21.38 -2.14
N SER A 21 -10.18 -22.07 -3.11
CA SER A 21 -8.82 -22.62 -2.94
C SER A 21 -7.72 -21.56 -2.84
N ASN A 22 -7.92 -20.35 -3.40
CA ASN A 22 -6.90 -19.30 -3.40
C ASN A 22 -7.03 -18.32 -2.22
N GLY A 23 -8.22 -18.17 -1.64
CA GLY A 23 -8.46 -17.38 -0.43
C GLY A 23 -8.43 -15.85 -0.63
N ASP A 24 -8.22 -15.35 -1.85
CA ASP A 24 -8.16 -13.92 -2.16
C ASP A 24 -9.49 -13.37 -2.74
N GLY A 25 -10.49 -14.22 -2.95
CA GLY A 25 -11.82 -13.80 -3.40
C GLY A 25 -11.86 -13.31 -4.85
N ILE A 26 -10.87 -13.68 -5.66
CA ILE A 26 -10.68 -13.18 -7.03
C ILE A 26 -10.10 -14.26 -7.97
N ILE A 27 -10.47 -14.19 -9.24
CA ILE A 27 -9.92 -15.01 -10.32
C ILE A 27 -9.60 -14.14 -11.56
N CYS A 28 -8.48 -14.44 -12.22
CA CYS A 28 -8.07 -13.84 -13.48
C CYS A 28 -8.57 -14.67 -14.66
N ILE A 29 -9.17 -14.02 -15.64
CA ILE A 29 -9.80 -14.68 -16.79
C ILE A 29 -8.93 -14.46 -18.01
N VAL A 30 -8.49 -15.56 -18.61
CA VAL A 30 -7.59 -15.57 -19.76
C VAL A 30 -8.26 -16.13 -21.00
N ASN A 31 -7.72 -15.79 -22.17
CA ASN A 31 -8.10 -16.40 -23.44
C ASN A 31 -7.23 -17.63 -23.77
N LYS A 32 -7.51 -18.26 -24.92
CA LYS A 32 -6.76 -19.44 -25.41
C LYS A 32 -5.26 -19.18 -25.62
N SER A 33 -4.86 -17.92 -25.82
CA SER A 33 -3.46 -17.49 -25.96
C SER A 33 -2.84 -17.03 -24.63
N ASN A 34 -3.48 -17.35 -23.50
CA ASN A 34 -3.06 -16.97 -22.15
C ASN A 34 -2.99 -15.46 -21.89
N LYS A 35 -3.65 -14.63 -22.72
CA LYS A 35 -3.75 -13.20 -22.49
C LYS A 35 -4.85 -12.93 -21.47
N LEU A 36 -4.56 -12.05 -20.52
CA LEU A 36 -5.53 -11.59 -19.53
C LEU A 36 -6.58 -10.70 -20.21
N ILE A 37 -7.85 -11.08 -20.09
CA ILE A 37 -8.97 -10.37 -20.72
C ILE A 37 -10.00 -9.83 -19.71
N GLY A 38 -9.92 -10.27 -18.45
CA GLY A 38 -10.82 -9.82 -17.40
C GLY A 38 -10.44 -10.38 -16.03
N ILE A 39 -11.11 -9.87 -15.00
CA ILE A 39 -11.07 -10.42 -13.64
C ILE A 39 -12.51 -10.63 -13.15
N ALA A 40 -12.71 -11.54 -12.20
CA ALA A 40 -13.97 -11.65 -11.48
C ALA A 40 -13.70 -11.85 -9.99
N THR A 41 -14.49 -11.19 -9.16
CA THR A 41 -14.49 -11.36 -7.69
C THR A 41 -15.77 -12.04 -7.21
N ASP A 42 -15.80 -12.46 -5.95
CA ASP A 42 -17.04 -12.94 -5.30
C ASP A 42 -18.19 -11.93 -5.42
N GLY A 43 -17.87 -10.64 -5.43
CA GLY A 43 -18.86 -9.58 -5.63
C GLY A 43 -19.45 -9.58 -7.03
N ASP A 44 -18.64 -9.80 -8.06
CA ASP A 44 -19.08 -9.84 -9.46
C ASP A 44 -19.94 -11.08 -9.73
N ILE A 45 -19.46 -12.24 -9.29
CA ILE A 45 -20.17 -13.52 -9.45
C ILE A 45 -21.50 -13.47 -8.70
N ARG A 46 -21.50 -13.08 -7.42
CA ARG A 46 -22.72 -12.98 -6.61
C ARG A 46 -23.75 -12.03 -7.23
N ARG A 47 -23.33 -10.87 -7.73
CA ARG A 47 -24.26 -9.93 -8.41
C ARG A 47 -24.93 -10.58 -9.61
N LYS A 48 -24.17 -11.31 -10.42
CA LYS A 48 -24.70 -12.01 -11.59
C LYS A 48 -25.57 -13.20 -11.28
N LEU A 49 -25.26 -13.96 -10.23
CA LEU A 49 -26.13 -15.02 -9.73
C LEU A 49 -27.48 -14.46 -9.27
N LEU A 50 -27.50 -13.27 -8.64
CA LEU A 50 -28.74 -12.57 -8.29
C LEU A 50 -29.53 -12.08 -9.52
N ASP A 51 -28.85 -11.81 -10.63
CA ASP A 51 -29.46 -11.46 -11.93
C ASP A 51 -30.01 -12.71 -12.67
N GLY A 52 -29.90 -13.91 -12.09
CA GLY A 52 -30.45 -15.16 -12.64
C GLY A 52 -29.48 -16.02 -13.46
N ILE A 53 -28.19 -15.67 -13.49
CA ILE A 53 -27.15 -16.51 -14.10
C ILE A 53 -26.97 -17.79 -13.26
N THR A 54 -26.69 -18.91 -13.93
CA THR A 54 -26.49 -20.23 -13.31
C THR A 54 -25.01 -20.58 -13.17
N LEU A 55 -24.69 -21.55 -12.29
CA LEU A 55 -23.30 -21.95 -12.04
C LEU A 55 -22.62 -22.64 -13.23
N ASP A 56 -23.41 -23.16 -14.17
CA ASP A 56 -22.92 -23.87 -15.38
C ASP A 56 -22.62 -22.92 -16.54
N GLU A 57 -23.00 -21.64 -16.41
CA GLU A 57 -22.66 -20.62 -17.40
C GLU A 57 -21.18 -20.26 -17.39
N PRO A 58 -20.64 -19.77 -18.53
CA PRO A 58 -19.23 -19.42 -18.63
C PRO A 58 -18.89 -18.21 -17.76
N ILE A 59 -17.74 -18.24 -17.09
CA ILE A 59 -17.27 -17.17 -16.20
C ILE A 59 -17.13 -15.80 -16.89
N SER A 60 -17.02 -15.79 -18.22
CA SER A 60 -17.01 -14.56 -19.01
C SER A 60 -18.28 -13.72 -18.89
N SER A 61 -19.42 -14.27 -18.48
CA SER A 61 -20.65 -13.50 -18.22
C SER A 61 -20.56 -12.64 -16.95
N CYS A 62 -19.66 -13.00 -16.02
CA CYS A 62 -19.43 -12.32 -14.76
C CYS A 62 -18.15 -11.48 -14.74
N MET A 63 -17.40 -11.44 -15.84
CA MET A 63 -16.10 -10.79 -15.85
C MET A 63 -16.21 -9.26 -15.89
N ASN A 64 -15.33 -8.60 -15.14
CA ASN A 64 -15.03 -7.20 -15.33
C ASN A 64 -13.86 -7.06 -16.32
N ALA A 65 -14.13 -6.54 -17.52
CA ALA A 65 -13.12 -6.25 -18.54
C ALA A 65 -12.35 -4.94 -18.27
N SER A 66 -12.91 -4.03 -17.47
CA SER A 66 -12.27 -2.77 -17.06
C SER A 66 -11.57 -2.95 -15.72
N PHE A 67 -10.42 -3.63 -15.76
CA PHE A 67 -9.57 -3.85 -14.59
C PHE A 67 -8.27 -3.05 -14.68
N ILE A 68 -7.68 -2.82 -13.51
CA ILE A 68 -6.36 -2.20 -13.39
C ILE A 68 -5.32 -3.32 -13.37
N SER A 69 -4.33 -3.25 -14.25
CA SER A 69 -3.15 -4.14 -14.27
C SER A 69 -1.86 -3.34 -14.21
N ALA A 70 -0.77 -4.01 -13.84
CA ALA A 70 0.57 -3.44 -13.82
C ALA A 70 1.52 -4.26 -14.71
N SER A 71 2.57 -3.62 -15.22
CA SER A 71 3.68 -4.28 -15.92
C SER A 71 4.68 -4.85 -14.92
N SER A 72 5.41 -5.90 -15.30
CA SER A 72 6.56 -6.41 -14.54
C SER A 72 7.64 -5.35 -14.24
N ASN A 73 7.69 -4.27 -15.02
CA ASN A 73 8.62 -3.16 -14.84
C ASN A 73 8.10 -2.08 -13.88
N ASP A 74 6.84 -2.16 -13.42
CA ASP A 74 6.28 -1.17 -12.50
C ASP A 74 6.93 -1.25 -11.11
N SER A 75 7.18 -0.07 -10.54
CA SER A 75 7.77 0.03 -9.20
C SER A 75 6.83 -0.49 -8.11
N ARG A 76 7.39 -0.96 -6.99
CA ARG A 76 6.61 -1.35 -5.80
C ARG A 76 5.75 -0.18 -5.31
N GLU A 77 6.27 1.04 -5.37
CA GLU A 77 5.56 2.26 -4.99
C GLU A 77 4.32 2.48 -5.87
N THR A 78 4.40 2.19 -7.17
CA THR A 78 3.25 2.21 -8.08
C THR A 78 2.21 1.18 -7.66
N LEU A 79 2.63 -0.07 -7.39
CA LEU A 79 1.72 -1.13 -6.95
C LEU A 79 1.01 -0.78 -5.62
N LEU A 80 1.74 -0.19 -4.67
CA LEU A 80 1.18 0.28 -3.39
C LEU A 80 0.11 1.35 -3.61
N LYS A 81 0.40 2.37 -4.43
CA LYS A 81 -0.58 3.42 -4.74
C LYS A 81 -1.87 2.87 -5.33
N LEU A 82 -1.77 1.88 -6.22
CA LEU A 82 -2.94 1.22 -6.80
C LEU A 82 -3.77 0.49 -5.73
N LEU A 83 -3.13 -0.23 -4.81
CA LEU A 83 -3.81 -0.90 -3.69
C LEU A 83 -4.43 0.08 -2.69
N ASP A 84 -3.79 1.23 -2.46
CA ASP A 84 -4.30 2.28 -1.58
C ASP A 84 -5.48 3.03 -2.20
N ASN A 85 -5.50 3.16 -3.53
CA ASN A 85 -6.62 3.73 -4.29
C ASN A 85 -7.80 2.76 -4.49
N GLY A 86 -7.86 1.67 -3.72
CA GLY A 86 -9.03 0.79 -3.65
C GLY A 86 -8.97 -0.46 -4.54
N ALA A 87 -7.88 -0.68 -5.29
CA ALA A 87 -7.70 -1.97 -5.97
C ALA A 87 -7.50 -3.09 -4.94
N LYS A 88 -8.33 -4.13 -4.99
CA LYS A 88 -8.17 -5.31 -4.11
C LYS A 88 -7.02 -6.22 -4.57
N ALA A 89 -6.84 -6.30 -5.88
CA ALA A 89 -5.79 -7.09 -6.50
C ALA A 89 -5.36 -6.44 -7.82
N ILE A 90 -4.11 -6.65 -8.18
CA ILE A 90 -3.46 -6.07 -9.36
C ILE A 90 -2.81 -7.21 -10.14
N PRO A 91 -3.37 -7.61 -11.28
CA PRO A 91 -2.72 -8.54 -12.19
C PRO A 91 -1.45 -7.91 -12.76
N LEU A 92 -0.32 -8.60 -12.59
CA LEU A 92 0.96 -8.29 -13.21
C LEU A 92 1.02 -8.98 -14.57
N VAL A 93 1.22 -8.23 -15.64
CA VAL A 93 1.27 -8.73 -17.01
C VAL A 93 2.63 -8.45 -17.66
N ASP A 94 2.99 -9.27 -18.64
CA ASP A 94 4.12 -9.01 -19.53
C ASP A 94 3.75 -8.07 -20.69
N ASP A 95 4.73 -7.79 -21.56
CA ASP A 95 4.54 -6.94 -22.74
C ASP A 95 3.52 -7.49 -23.74
N ASN A 96 3.24 -8.81 -23.70
CA ASN A 96 2.25 -9.49 -24.54
C ASN A 96 0.86 -9.56 -23.91
N LYS A 97 0.67 -8.93 -22.72
CA LYS A 97 -0.53 -9.01 -21.86
C LYS A 97 -0.81 -10.42 -21.32
N ALA A 98 0.18 -11.29 -21.28
CA ALA A 98 0.08 -12.56 -20.57
C ALA A 98 0.20 -12.33 -19.08
N LEU A 99 -0.62 -13.04 -18.29
CA LEU A 99 -0.60 -12.92 -16.83
C LEU A 99 0.67 -13.58 -16.26
N LEU A 100 1.47 -12.81 -15.53
CA LEU A 100 2.64 -13.30 -14.80
C LEU A 100 2.30 -13.65 -13.35
N LYS A 101 1.62 -12.75 -12.63
CA LYS A 101 1.29 -12.95 -11.21
C LYS A 101 0.11 -12.08 -10.80
N LEU A 102 -0.54 -12.43 -9.69
CA LEU A 102 -1.51 -11.56 -9.02
C LEU A 102 -0.89 -10.92 -7.79
N ILE A 103 -0.96 -9.60 -7.68
CA ILE A 103 -0.49 -8.84 -6.52
C ILE A 103 -1.69 -8.42 -5.67
N THR A 104 -1.67 -8.79 -4.39
CA THR A 104 -2.65 -8.42 -3.36
C THR A 104 -1.91 -7.80 -2.17
N ARG A 105 -2.66 -7.25 -1.20
CA ARG A 105 -2.06 -6.70 0.03
C ARG A 105 -1.31 -7.76 0.84
N SER A 106 -1.76 -9.02 0.80
CA SER A 106 -1.16 -10.14 1.52
C SER A 106 0.13 -10.66 0.87
N ASN A 107 0.30 -10.49 -0.44
CA ASN A 107 1.40 -11.09 -1.20
C ASN A 107 2.33 -10.09 -1.89
N LEU A 108 2.20 -8.80 -1.56
CA LEU A 108 2.96 -7.71 -2.15
C LEU A 108 4.47 -7.99 -2.06
N PRO A 109 5.22 -7.93 -3.18
CA PRO A 109 6.61 -8.36 -3.22
C PRO A 109 7.44 -7.57 -2.21
N ILE A 110 7.94 -8.27 -1.18
CA ILE A 110 8.82 -7.69 -0.17
C ILE A 110 10.10 -7.27 -0.90
N SER A 111 10.31 -5.97 -1.09
CA SER A 111 11.63 -5.50 -1.47
C SER A 111 12.56 -5.78 -0.31
N GLY A 112 13.70 -6.44 -0.58
CA GLY A 112 14.80 -6.46 0.39
C GLY A 112 15.09 -5.05 0.86
N GLU A 113 15.32 -4.87 2.16
CA GLU A 113 15.47 -3.56 2.81
C GLU A 113 16.38 -2.63 1.98
N LYS A 114 15.78 -1.71 1.23
CA LYS A 114 16.54 -0.58 0.69
C LYS A 114 16.91 0.27 1.88
N ARG A 115 18.20 0.56 2.07
CA ARG A 115 18.75 1.37 3.18
C ARG A 115 17.74 2.45 3.60
N ASN A 116 17.09 2.25 4.76
CA ASN A 116 15.92 3.03 5.12
C ASN A 116 16.34 4.48 5.41
N PHE A 117 15.97 5.38 4.50
CA PHE A 117 16.08 6.81 4.72
C PHE A 117 14.68 7.34 5.04
N ALA A 118 14.52 8.00 6.18
CA ALA A 118 13.31 8.76 6.49
C ALA A 118 13.63 10.25 6.39
N ARG A 119 12.75 10.99 5.73
CA ARG A 119 12.86 12.44 5.58
C ARG A 119 11.57 13.07 6.07
N SER A 120 11.68 14.08 6.91
CA SER A 120 10.53 14.87 7.35
C SER A 120 10.82 16.35 7.19
N LYS A 121 9.74 17.10 7.00
CA LYS A 121 9.73 18.56 6.89
C LYS A 121 8.53 19.05 7.66
N ALA A 122 8.74 19.87 8.67
CA ALA A 122 7.68 20.48 9.47
C ALA A 122 7.68 22.00 9.23
N PRO A 123 6.55 22.61 8.86
CA PRO A 123 6.45 24.07 8.77
C PRO A 123 6.52 24.70 10.15
N VAL A 124 7.21 25.84 10.25
CA VAL A 124 7.16 26.68 11.44
C VAL A 124 5.78 27.31 11.54
N ARG A 125 5.21 27.26 12.74
CA ARG A 125 3.91 27.86 13.06
C ARG A 125 4.11 29.05 13.98
N VAL A 126 3.44 30.15 13.68
CA VAL A 126 3.32 31.32 14.54
C VAL A 126 1.95 31.24 15.22
N SER A 127 1.94 31.17 16.54
CA SER A 127 0.70 31.19 17.33
C SER A 127 0.31 32.63 17.67
N PHE A 128 -0.95 32.97 17.43
CA PHE A 128 -1.51 34.29 17.74
C PHE A 128 -2.39 34.27 18.99
N GLY A 129 -3.00 33.12 19.31
CA GLY A 129 -3.84 32.97 20.49
C GLY A 129 -4.20 31.51 20.77
N GLY A 130 -4.44 31.19 22.04
CA GLY A 130 -4.81 29.84 22.46
C GLY A 130 -3.68 28.80 22.38
N GLY A 131 -2.42 29.22 22.24
CA GLY A 131 -1.27 28.31 22.25
C GLY A 131 -1.24 27.46 23.50
N GLY A 132 -1.06 26.14 23.35
CA GLY A 132 -1.10 25.18 24.45
C GLY A 132 -2.47 24.54 24.66
N SER A 133 -3.56 25.12 24.13
CA SER A 133 -4.87 24.46 24.14
C SER A 133 -4.98 23.31 23.12
N ASP A 134 -4.04 23.26 22.17
CA ASP A 134 -3.78 22.15 21.24
C ASP A 134 -2.96 21.00 21.86
N LEU A 135 -2.56 21.10 23.13
CA LEU A 135 -1.86 20.02 23.83
C LEU A 135 -2.88 19.01 24.39
N THR A 136 -2.55 17.72 24.28
CA THR A 136 -3.42 16.60 24.68
C THR A 136 -3.96 16.71 26.10
N HIS A 137 -3.17 17.22 27.04
CA HIS A 137 -3.60 17.37 28.43
C HIS A 137 -4.62 18.50 28.65
N PHE A 138 -4.69 19.48 27.75
CA PHE A 138 -5.65 20.58 27.83
C PHE A 138 -6.98 20.19 27.20
N PHE A 139 -6.96 19.75 25.93
CA PHE A 139 -8.21 19.44 25.21
C PHE A 139 -8.90 18.16 25.67
N SER A 140 -8.21 17.29 26.42
CA SER A 140 -8.85 16.14 27.07
C SER A 140 -9.77 16.52 28.23
N LYS A 141 -9.64 17.73 28.78
CA LYS A 141 -10.40 18.21 29.96
C LYS A 141 -11.24 19.46 29.70
N SER A 142 -10.99 20.18 28.62
CA SER A 142 -11.63 21.46 28.32
C SER A 142 -11.68 21.71 26.82
N ASN A 143 -12.64 22.51 26.35
CA ASN A 143 -12.62 22.95 24.96
C ASN A 143 -11.51 23.98 24.76
N GLY A 144 -10.69 23.77 23.73
CA GLY A 144 -9.62 24.66 23.30
C GLY A 144 -9.87 25.19 21.90
N ALA A 145 -9.39 26.40 21.62
CA ALA A 145 -9.37 26.97 20.28
C ALA A 145 -8.00 27.64 20.07
N VAL A 146 -7.38 27.39 18.91
CA VAL A 146 -6.07 27.93 18.55
C VAL A 146 -6.18 28.76 17.30
N ILE A 147 -5.58 29.94 17.33
CA ILE A 147 -5.36 30.79 16.16
C ILE A 147 -3.87 30.77 15.87
N ASN A 148 -3.47 30.19 14.74
CA ASN A 148 -2.08 30.14 14.28
C ASN A 148 -1.99 30.27 12.76
N ALA A 149 -0.80 30.57 12.25
CA ALA A 149 -0.48 30.49 10.82
C ALA A 149 0.87 29.83 10.61
N THR A 150 1.01 29.06 9.53
CA THR A 150 2.31 28.61 9.06
C THR A 150 3.01 29.73 8.29
N ILE A 151 4.30 29.88 8.51
CA ILE A 151 5.16 30.72 7.67
C ILE A 151 6.04 29.84 6.79
N SER A 152 6.59 30.39 5.70
CA SER A 152 7.46 29.67 4.75
C SER A 152 8.86 29.36 5.30
N ILE A 153 8.96 29.04 6.59
CA ILE A 153 10.14 28.56 7.28
C ILE A 153 9.87 27.11 7.70
N TYR A 154 10.89 26.26 7.64
CA TYR A 154 10.71 24.82 7.84
C TYR A 154 11.85 24.23 8.67
N SER A 155 11.50 23.30 9.55
CA SER A 155 12.44 22.38 10.18
C SER A 155 12.53 21.10 9.36
N HIS A 156 13.74 20.60 9.18
CA HIS A 156 14.04 19.43 8.36
C HIS A 156 14.73 18.37 9.21
N ALA A 157 14.27 17.12 9.14
CA ALA A 157 14.97 15.99 9.73
C ALA A 157 15.25 14.92 8.68
N PHE A 158 16.44 14.34 8.77
CA PHE A 158 16.90 13.26 7.92
C PHE A 158 17.43 12.13 8.79
N LEU A 159 16.80 10.97 8.70
CA LEU A 159 17.24 9.75 9.38
C LEU A 159 17.75 8.76 8.33
N LYS A 160 18.91 8.19 8.60
CA LYS A 160 19.50 7.12 7.81
C LYS A 160 19.78 5.94 8.73
N GLN A 161 19.18 4.79 8.44
CA GLN A 161 19.57 3.56 9.10
C GLN A 161 21.00 3.19 8.71
N ARG A 162 21.82 2.90 9.72
CA ARG A 162 23.20 2.45 9.55
C ARG A 162 23.27 0.92 9.65
N SER A 163 24.35 0.34 9.14
CA SER A 163 24.63 -1.09 9.24
C SER A 163 25.38 -1.47 10.54
N ASP A 164 25.87 -0.48 11.27
CA ASP A 164 26.50 -0.63 12.58
C ASP A 164 25.52 -0.22 13.70
N LYS A 165 25.95 -0.38 14.96
CA LYS A 165 25.17 0.00 16.14
C LYS A 165 25.27 1.49 16.48
N LYS A 166 26.10 2.25 15.75
CA LYS A 166 26.40 3.65 16.06
C LYS A 166 25.17 4.54 15.90
N VAL A 167 25.04 5.50 16.80
CA VAL A 167 24.04 6.56 16.72
C VAL A 167 24.77 7.89 16.51
N ILE A 168 24.43 8.61 15.44
CA ILE A 168 25.01 9.92 15.13
C ILE A 168 23.88 10.93 14.97
N ILE A 169 23.82 11.91 15.88
CA ILE A 169 22.88 13.03 15.83
C ILE A 169 23.66 14.27 15.41
N LYS A 170 23.22 14.93 14.35
CA LYS A 170 23.83 16.17 13.84
C LYS A 170 22.80 17.28 13.87
N SER A 171 22.97 18.24 14.77
CA SER A 171 22.20 19.49 14.76
C SER A 171 22.98 20.52 13.97
N ARG A 172 22.43 20.92 12.80
CA ARG A 172 23.07 21.92 11.94
C ARG A 172 22.88 23.34 12.46
N ASP A 173 21.78 23.56 13.15
CA ASP A 173 21.37 24.82 13.77
C ASP A 173 22.21 25.14 15.02
N LEU A 174 22.50 24.14 15.86
CA LEU A 174 23.38 24.30 17.03
C LEU A 174 24.86 24.06 16.69
N ASN A 175 25.17 23.58 15.49
CA ASN A 175 26.51 23.15 15.06
C ASN A 175 27.10 22.07 16.00
N GLU A 176 26.25 21.16 16.47
CA GLU A 176 26.61 20.10 17.40
C GLU A 176 26.52 18.72 16.74
N VAL A 177 27.43 17.83 17.15
CA VAL A 177 27.45 16.44 16.73
C VAL A 177 27.62 15.55 17.95
N ILE A 178 26.67 14.63 18.12
CA ILE A 178 26.75 13.56 19.12
C ILE A 178 26.98 12.27 18.35
N GLU A 179 28.05 11.55 18.68
CA GLU A 179 28.35 10.23 18.14
C GLU A 179 28.54 9.25 19.29
N GLU A 180 27.79 8.15 19.25
CA GLU A 180 27.82 7.09 20.25
C GLU A 180 27.88 5.72 19.58
N ASP A 181 28.51 4.77 20.25
CA ASP A 181 28.72 3.42 19.70
C ASP A 181 27.48 2.53 19.73
N SER A 182 26.49 2.86 20.58
CA SER A 182 25.21 2.15 20.67
C SER A 182 24.07 3.06 21.14
N LEU A 183 22.84 2.64 20.85
CA LEU A 183 21.62 3.29 21.32
C LEU A 183 21.54 3.34 22.86
N ASP A 184 21.95 2.27 23.54
CA ASP A 184 21.91 2.20 25.00
C ASP A 184 22.83 3.24 25.66
N ILE A 185 23.97 3.54 25.03
CA ILE A 185 24.89 4.57 25.52
C ILE A 185 24.30 5.96 25.25
N ALA A 186 23.75 6.17 24.05
CA ALA A 186 23.12 7.43 23.69
C ALA A 186 21.94 7.80 24.61
N LEU A 187 21.11 6.83 25.02
CA LEU A 187 19.97 7.07 25.91
C LEU A 187 20.38 7.39 27.35
N LYS A 188 21.57 6.98 27.80
CA LYS A 188 22.08 7.25 29.16
C LYS A 188 22.61 8.69 29.30
N LYS A 189 23.03 9.32 28.22
CA LYS A 189 23.34 10.75 28.18
C LYS A 189 22.03 11.51 28.06
N LYS A 190 21.48 11.94 29.19
CA LYS A 190 20.41 12.95 29.18
C LYS A 190 20.96 14.21 28.47
N ILE A 191 20.30 14.61 27.40
CA ILE A 191 20.36 15.97 26.84
C ILE A 191 19.54 16.86 27.77
#